data_AF-A0A9E2UNH9-F1
#
_entry.id   AF-A0A9E2UNH9-F1
#
_cell.length_a   1.000
_cell.length_b   1.000
_cell.length_c   1.000
_cell.angle_alpha   90.00
_cell.angle_beta   90.00
_cell.angle_gamma   90.00
#
_symmetry.space_group_name_H-M   'P 1'
#
loop_
_entity.id
_entity.type
_entity.pdbx_description
1 polymer ?
#
loop_
_entity_poly.entity_id
_entity_poly.type
_entity_poly.pdbx_seq_one_letter_code
_entity_poly.pdbx_strand_id
1 'polypeptide(L)'
;MAQSRSPSRSPAAEPHRFISIRGAREHNLKNVDLDLPRDRLVVITGLSGSGKSSLAFDTIYAEGQRRYVESLSAYARQFLELMQKPDVDSIEGLSPAISIEQKTTSRNPRSTVGTVTEIYDYLRLLYARVGVPYSPATGLPIESQTVSQMVDRVKAMADGSRLYLMAPIVRGRKGEYRKELQELQKKGFQRVKVDGKLYEITEAPALDKKYKHDIDVVVDRIVVRPDLGNRLADSIETALELAEGLAVAENADSGERTVFSARFACPVSGFTIEEIEPRLFSFNAPQGACPACDGLGVKMFFDPEMVVPDDRLSLAEGAVAPWADSSGQYYMQTLESIAKHYKVKMSMPWRDLPKKVRDAILFGSGGEAIAMRYDDGIRQYQTTKPFEG
;
A
#
# COMPACT_ATOMS: atom_id res chain seq x y z
N MET A 1 -13.96 49.36 57.51
CA MET A 1 -13.53 47.99 57.14
C MET A 1 -14.68 47.33 56.38
N ALA A 2 -14.52 47.17 55.07
CA ALA A 2 -15.55 46.64 54.18
C ALA A 2 -15.53 45.11 54.18
N GLN A 3 -16.69 44.48 54.34
CA GLN A 3 -16.89 43.04 54.21
C GLN A 3 -16.99 42.67 52.72
N SER A 4 -16.16 41.73 52.29
CA SER A 4 -16.18 41.16 50.94
C SER A 4 -17.40 40.26 50.75
N ARG A 5 -18.28 40.62 49.80
CA ARG A 5 -19.35 39.73 49.31
C ARG A 5 -18.75 38.74 48.32
N SER A 6 -18.95 37.46 48.56
CA SER A 6 -18.69 36.38 47.61
C SER A 6 -19.63 36.50 46.39
N PRO A 7 -19.17 36.15 45.17
CA PRO A 7 -20.02 36.22 43.98
C PRO A 7 -21.05 35.08 44.04
N SER A 8 -22.33 35.43 43.95
CA SER A 8 -23.42 34.45 43.82
C SER A 8 -23.27 33.69 42.52
N ARG A 9 -23.11 32.36 42.59
CA ARG A 9 -23.24 31.48 41.42
C ARG A 9 -24.66 31.65 40.87
N SER A 10 -24.76 32.09 39.63
CA SER A 10 -26.02 32.04 38.87
C SER A 10 -26.56 30.60 38.89
N PRO A 11 -27.87 30.39 39.09
CA PRO A 11 -28.44 29.05 39.00
C PRO A 11 -28.20 28.53 37.57
N ALA A 12 -27.62 27.34 37.45
CA ALA A 12 -27.55 26.65 36.17
C ALA A 12 -28.99 26.51 35.65
N ALA A 13 -29.24 26.96 34.42
CA ALA A 13 -30.54 26.84 33.78
C ALA A 13 -31.01 25.38 33.88
N GLU A 14 -32.28 25.16 34.29
CA GLU A 14 -32.81 23.80 34.33
C GLU A 14 -32.65 23.16 32.96
N PRO A 15 -32.16 21.90 32.89
CA PRO A 15 -32.01 21.23 31.61
C PRO A 15 -33.37 21.16 30.93
N HIS A 16 -33.47 21.73 29.71
CA HIS A 16 -34.66 21.61 28.88
C HIS A 16 -35.05 20.13 28.81
N ARG A 17 -36.23 19.78 29.29
CA ARG A 17 -36.74 18.40 29.30
C ARG A 17 -37.19 17.94 27.90
N PHE A 18 -37.45 18.88 27.02
CA PHE A 18 -37.95 18.66 25.66
C PHE A 18 -37.09 19.40 24.64
N ILE A 19 -37.05 18.86 23.42
CA ILE A 19 -36.68 19.61 22.21
C ILE A 19 -37.98 20.21 21.68
N SER A 20 -38.11 21.53 21.82
CA SER A 20 -39.31 22.25 21.41
C SER A 20 -39.13 22.84 20.04
N ILE A 21 -39.90 22.37 19.08
CA ILE A 21 -39.92 22.81 17.68
C ILE A 21 -41.17 23.66 17.48
N ARG A 22 -41.02 24.85 16.93
CA ARG A 22 -42.12 25.77 16.63
C ARG A 22 -42.10 26.21 15.18
N GLY A 23 -43.24 26.10 14.52
CA GLY A 23 -43.47 26.58 13.16
C GLY A 23 -42.60 25.91 12.10
N ALA A 24 -42.37 24.59 12.16
CA ALA A 24 -41.61 23.89 11.12
C ALA A 24 -42.40 23.85 9.80
N ARG A 25 -41.80 24.36 8.73
CA ARG A 25 -42.41 24.53 7.39
C ARG A 25 -41.56 23.98 6.24
N GLU A 26 -40.46 23.31 6.56
CA GLU A 26 -39.58 22.71 5.55
C GLU A 26 -40.34 21.75 4.62
N HIS A 27 -40.16 21.92 3.31
CA HIS A 27 -40.86 21.19 2.25
C HIS A 27 -42.40 21.20 2.35
N ASN A 28 -43.01 20.12 2.83
CA ASN A 28 -44.46 19.96 2.90
C ASN A 28 -45.00 20.00 4.34
N LEU A 29 -44.16 20.38 5.32
CA LEU A 29 -44.59 20.61 6.68
C LEU A 29 -45.52 21.83 6.76
N LYS A 30 -46.63 21.69 7.47
CA LYS A 30 -47.69 22.71 7.54
C LYS A 30 -47.64 23.47 8.86
N ASN A 31 -46.54 24.20 9.09
CA ASN A 31 -46.32 25.00 10.30
C ASN A 31 -46.50 24.17 11.58
N VAL A 32 -45.70 23.12 11.69
CA VAL A 32 -45.84 22.09 12.74
C VAL A 32 -45.14 22.52 14.02
N ASP A 33 -45.86 22.44 15.14
CA ASP A 33 -45.32 22.59 16.50
C ASP A 33 -45.22 21.21 17.17
N LEU A 34 -44.07 20.90 17.78
CA LEU A 34 -43.83 19.60 18.41
C LEU A 34 -42.88 19.73 19.60
N ASP A 35 -43.18 19.00 20.68
CA ASP A 35 -42.27 18.83 21.81
C ASP A 35 -41.81 17.37 21.88
N LEU A 36 -40.51 17.14 21.65
CA LEU A 36 -39.90 15.81 21.71
C LEU A 36 -39.20 15.59 23.05
N PRO A 37 -39.44 14.48 23.77
CA PRO A 37 -38.75 14.23 25.03
C PRO A 37 -37.25 13.99 24.79
N ARG A 38 -36.40 14.69 25.56
CA ARG A 38 -34.95 14.45 25.52
C ARG A 38 -34.58 13.13 26.21
N ASP A 39 -33.42 12.60 25.86
CA ASP A 39 -32.84 11.38 26.45
C ASP A 39 -33.77 10.16 26.37
N ARG A 40 -34.50 10.08 25.25
CA ARG A 40 -35.42 9.00 24.90
C ARG A 40 -35.21 8.59 23.44
N LEU A 41 -35.49 7.33 23.15
CA LEU A 41 -35.59 6.86 21.77
C LEU A 41 -36.93 7.34 21.19
N VAL A 42 -36.87 8.38 20.35
CA VAL A 42 -38.03 8.92 19.64
C VAL A 42 -38.12 8.28 18.26
N VAL A 43 -39.29 7.75 17.92
CA VAL A 43 -39.55 7.15 16.60
C VAL A 43 -40.58 8.00 15.86
N ILE A 44 -40.20 8.52 14.69
CA ILE A 44 -41.09 9.26 13.79
C ILE A 44 -41.65 8.27 12.76
N THR A 45 -42.97 8.13 12.70
CA THR A 45 -43.67 7.19 11.81
C THR A 45 -44.77 7.89 10.99
N GLY A 46 -45.24 7.24 9.92
CA GLY A 46 -46.24 7.78 9.00
C GLY A 46 -46.03 7.36 7.54
N LEU A 47 -47.05 7.60 6.71
CA LEU A 47 -47.06 7.24 5.27
C LEU A 47 -45.87 7.81 4.50
N SER A 48 -45.48 7.17 3.39
CA SER A 48 -44.45 7.73 2.51
C SER A 48 -44.85 9.14 2.04
N GLY A 49 -43.91 10.08 2.04
CA GLY A 49 -44.19 11.49 1.72
C GLY A 49 -44.88 12.32 2.80
N SER A 50 -45.17 11.77 4.00
CA SER A 50 -45.84 12.52 5.07
C SER A 50 -45.00 13.61 5.77
N GLY A 51 -43.81 13.94 5.27
CA GLY A 51 -42.92 14.95 5.87
C GLY A 51 -41.99 14.44 6.98
N LYS A 52 -41.87 13.12 7.19
CA LYS A 52 -40.98 12.53 8.23
C LYS A 52 -39.52 12.95 8.05
N SER A 53 -39.00 12.81 6.83
CA SER A 53 -37.62 13.18 6.51
C SER A 53 -37.42 14.70 6.59
N SER A 54 -38.41 15.47 6.14
CA SER A 54 -38.41 16.93 6.23
C SER A 54 -38.31 17.42 7.66
N LEU A 55 -39.02 16.77 8.60
CA LEU A 55 -38.91 17.10 10.02
C LEU A 55 -37.59 16.59 10.63
N ALA A 56 -37.22 15.33 10.39
CA ALA A 56 -36.07 14.70 11.05
C ALA A 56 -34.72 15.21 10.53
N PHE A 57 -34.53 15.19 9.20
CA PHE A 57 -33.27 15.50 8.54
C PHE A 57 -33.18 16.97 8.15
N ASP A 58 -34.16 17.46 7.40
CA ASP A 58 -34.09 18.79 6.79
C ASP A 58 -34.38 19.93 7.79
N THR A 59 -35.05 19.62 8.92
CA THR A 59 -35.31 20.59 10.00
C THR A 59 -34.44 20.33 11.23
N ILE A 60 -34.66 19.24 11.97
CA ILE A 60 -34.03 19.00 13.29
C ILE A 60 -32.52 18.75 13.15
N TYR A 61 -32.11 17.82 12.29
CA TYR A 61 -30.69 17.51 12.08
C TYR A 61 -29.96 18.69 11.45
N ALA A 62 -30.50 19.28 10.39
CA ALA A 62 -29.90 20.42 9.71
C ALA A 62 -29.63 21.58 10.69
N GLU A 63 -30.62 21.93 11.53
CA GLU A 63 -30.45 23.01 12.51
C GLU A 63 -29.50 22.63 13.66
N GLY A 64 -29.50 21.37 14.08
CA GLY A 64 -28.59 20.86 15.11
C GLY A 64 -27.13 20.86 14.65
N GLN A 65 -26.88 20.44 13.41
CA GLN A 65 -25.57 20.50 12.79
C GLN A 65 -25.12 21.95 12.57
N ARG A 66 -26.00 22.81 12.03
CA ARG A 66 -25.69 24.22 11.76
C ARG A 66 -25.24 24.94 13.04
N ARG A 67 -26.02 24.84 14.13
CA ARG A 67 -25.68 25.48 15.42
C ARG A 67 -24.37 24.97 16.01
N TYR A 68 -24.08 23.68 15.86
CA TYR A 68 -22.82 23.11 16.32
C TYR A 68 -21.63 23.65 15.51
N VAL A 69 -21.71 23.63 14.18
CA VAL A 69 -20.63 24.12 13.30
C VAL A 69 -20.41 25.63 13.46
N GLU A 70 -21.47 26.40 13.71
CA GLU A 70 -21.40 27.85 13.96
C GLU A 70 -20.58 28.18 15.22
N SER A 71 -20.51 27.26 16.17
CA SER A 71 -19.72 27.41 17.41
C SER A 71 -18.24 27.06 17.26
N LEU A 72 -17.83 26.39 16.18
CA LEU A 72 -16.46 25.87 16.03
C LEU A 72 -15.43 26.96 15.74
N SER A 73 -15.75 27.92 14.86
CA SER A 73 -14.86 29.04 14.56
C SER A 73 -15.60 30.22 13.93
N ALA A 74 -15.05 31.43 14.11
CA ALA A 74 -15.56 32.64 13.45
C ALA A 74 -15.51 32.54 11.92
N TYR A 75 -14.53 31.82 11.36
CA TYR A 75 -14.41 31.56 9.93
C TYR A 75 -15.51 30.61 9.43
N ALA A 76 -15.80 29.52 10.16
CA ALA A 76 -16.87 28.59 9.81
C ALA A 76 -18.25 29.29 9.75
N ARG A 77 -18.49 30.27 10.62
CA ARG A 77 -19.73 31.08 10.60
C ARG A 77 -19.93 31.80 9.27
N GLN A 78 -18.88 32.34 8.65
CA GLN A 78 -18.97 33.02 7.34
C GLN A 78 -19.42 32.08 6.22
N PHE A 79 -19.00 30.80 6.25
CA PHE A 79 -19.42 29.80 5.26
C PHE A 79 -20.85 29.28 5.50
N LEU A 80 -21.27 29.20 6.76
CA LEU A 80 -22.62 28.77 7.13
C LEU A 80 -23.68 29.82 6.78
N GLU A 81 -23.34 31.10 6.74
CA GLU A 81 -24.27 32.17 6.30
C GLU A 81 -24.70 32.02 4.83
N LEU A 82 -23.93 31.28 4.02
CA LEU A 82 -24.27 30.94 2.64
C LEU A 82 -25.18 29.70 2.54
N MET A 83 -25.32 28.92 3.61
CA MET A 83 -26.20 27.76 3.64
C MET A 83 -27.63 28.18 3.93
N GLN A 84 -28.58 27.58 3.22
CA GLN A 84 -30.00 27.81 3.45
C GLN A 84 -30.37 27.33 4.86
N LYS A 85 -30.89 28.24 5.68
CA LYS A 85 -31.44 27.90 6.99
C LYS A 85 -32.76 27.14 6.80
N PRO A 86 -33.03 26.08 7.59
CA PRO A 86 -34.32 25.43 7.58
C PRO A 86 -35.45 26.42 7.89
N ASP A 87 -36.60 26.27 7.24
CA ASP A 87 -37.78 27.10 7.49
C ASP A 87 -38.49 26.63 8.77
N VAL A 88 -38.10 27.25 9.89
CA VAL A 88 -38.64 27.00 11.23
C VAL A 88 -38.59 28.30 12.04
N ASP A 89 -39.59 28.55 12.89
CA ASP A 89 -39.61 29.77 13.72
C ASP A 89 -38.59 29.68 14.87
N SER A 90 -38.63 28.59 15.61
CA SER A 90 -37.64 28.32 16.65
C SER A 90 -37.50 26.83 16.96
N ILE A 91 -36.29 26.46 17.38
CA ILE A 91 -36.02 25.16 18.00
C ILE A 91 -35.23 25.41 19.28
N GLU A 92 -35.74 24.94 20.42
CA GLU A 92 -35.10 25.05 21.72
C GLU A 92 -34.75 23.67 22.27
N GLY A 93 -33.72 23.60 23.13
CA GLY A 93 -33.27 22.33 23.72
C GLY A 93 -32.55 21.38 22.75
N LEU A 94 -32.16 21.84 21.56
CA LEU A 94 -31.51 21.01 20.54
C LEU A 94 -30.03 20.71 20.88
N SER A 95 -29.65 19.44 20.84
CA SER A 95 -28.26 18.98 20.96
C SER A 95 -27.54 19.04 19.60
N PRO A 96 -26.19 19.03 19.57
CA PRO A 96 -25.46 18.70 18.35
C PRO A 96 -26.00 17.40 17.74
N ALA A 97 -26.37 17.45 16.47
CA ALA A 97 -27.05 16.35 15.80
C ALA A 97 -26.09 15.61 14.84
N ILE A 98 -26.25 14.29 14.77
CA ILE A 98 -25.52 13.41 13.84
C ILE A 98 -26.56 12.65 13.04
N SER A 99 -26.44 12.68 11.72
CA SER A 99 -27.28 11.89 10.83
C SER A 99 -26.60 10.54 10.55
N ILE A 100 -27.38 9.47 10.67
CA ILE A 100 -26.97 8.11 10.29
C ILE A 100 -27.97 7.64 9.22
N GLU A 101 -27.55 7.75 7.96
CA GLU A 101 -28.36 7.44 6.77
C GLU A 101 -27.74 6.30 5.97
N GLN A 102 -28.57 5.61 5.17
CA GLN A 102 -28.11 4.65 4.17
C GLN A 102 -27.70 5.30 2.84
N LYS A 103 -27.31 6.59 2.84
CA LYS A 103 -26.74 7.20 1.63
C LYS A 103 -25.45 6.45 1.30
N THR A 104 -25.31 6.01 0.05
CA THR A 104 -24.15 5.25 -0.41
C THR A 104 -22.88 5.96 0.00
N THR A 105 -22.08 5.30 0.83
CA THR A 105 -20.72 5.72 1.15
C THR A 105 -19.92 5.89 -0.14
N SER A 106 -18.98 6.83 -0.13
CA SER A 106 -18.10 7.14 -1.26
C SER A 106 -17.56 5.86 -1.93
N ARG A 107 -17.77 5.71 -3.23
CA ARG A 107 -17.26 4.60 -4.06
C ARG A 107 -15.77 4.75 -4.37
N ASN A 108 -14.99 5.21 -3.40
CA ASN A 108 -13.55 5.29 -3.58
C ASN A 108 -12.97 3.87 -3.53
N PRO A 109 -12.31 3.37 -4.59
CA PRO A 109 -11.75 2.01 -4.63
C PRO A 109 -10.67 1.77 -3.56
N ARG A 110 -10.12 2.85 -2.99
CA ARG A 110 -9.15 2.80 -1.89
C ARG A 110 -9.78 2.86 -0.50
N SER A 111 -11.11 2.94 -0.41
CA SER A 111 -11.82 2.89 0.86
C SER A 111 -12.30 1.47 1.12
N THR A 112 -11.90 0.91 2.26
CA THR A 112 -12.31 -0.42 2.71
C THR A 112 -13.09 -0.29 4.02
N VAL A 113 -13.73 -1.38 4.46
CA VAL A 113 -14.35 -1.45 5.79
C VAL A 113 -13.36 -1.07 6.89
N GLY A 114 -12.11 -1.52 6.77
CA GLY A 114 -11.06 -1.23 7.76
C GLY A 114 -10.66 0.24 7.83
N THR A 115 -10.65 0.96 6.70
CA THR A 115 -10.35 2.40 6.70
C THR A 115 -11.53 3.23 7.18
N VAL A 116 -12.77 2.84 6.84
CA VAL A 116 -13.98 3.55 7.29
C VAL A 116 -14.20 3.42 8.80
N THR A 117 -13.84 2.28 9.37
CA THR A 117 -13.97 2.01 10.82
C THR A 117 -12.73 2.39 11.61
N GLU A 118 -11.68 2.90 10.95
CA GLU A 118 -10.35 3.18 11.53
C GLU A 118 -9.64 1.96 12.13
N ILE A 119 -10.22 0.76 12.08
CA ILE A 119 -9.61 -0.49 12.56
C ILE A 119 -8.29 -0.74 11.83
N TYR A 120 -8.21 -0.43 10.53
CA TYR A 120 -6.98 -0.56 9.77
C TYR A 120 -5.88 0.35 10.30
N ASP A 121 -6.23 1.54 10.79
CA ASP A 121 -5.26 2.50 11.32
C ASP A 121 -4.61 1.99 12.61
N TYR A 122 -5.41 1.35 13.47
CA TYR A 122 -4.91 0.63 14.64
C TYR A 122 -4.08 -0.60 14.25
N LEU A 123 -4.48 -1.35 13.23
CA LEU A 123 -3.69 -2.48 12.73
C LEU A 123 -2.31 -2.02 12.23
N ARG A 124 -2.22 -0.92 11.48
CA ARG A 124 -0.94 -0.36 11.04
C ARG A 124 -0.04 -0.03 12.24
N LEU A 125 -0.60 0.56 13.29
CA LEU A 125 0.14 0.88 14.50
C LEU A 125 0.58 -0.38 15.26
N LEU A 126 -0.29 -1.40 15.34
CA LEU A 126 0.03 -2.69 15.95
C LEU A 126 1.21 -3.35 15.22
N TYR A 127 1.12 -3.49 13.90
CA TYR A 127 2.18 -4.09 13.10
C TYR A 127 3.48 -3.29 13.18
N ALA A 128 3.42 -1.97 13.26
CA ALA A 128 4.62 -1.16 13.40
C ALA A 128 5.30 -1.29 14.77
N ARG A 129 4.53 -1.51 15.83
CA ARG A 129 5.06 -1.53 17.20
C ARG A 129 5.53 -2.91 17.65
N VAL A 130 4.84 -3.98 17.27
CA VAL A 130 5.14 -5.33 17.74
C VAL A 130 5.35 -6.34 16.62
N GLY A 131 5.22 -5.92 15.36
CA GLY A 131 5.47 -6.78 14.22
C GLY A 131 6.95 -7.14 14.11
N VAL A 132 7.24 -8.43 14.02
CA VAL A 132 8.58 -8.91 13.66
C VAL A 132 8.65 -8.98 12.13
N PRO A 133 9.52 -8.19 11.48
CA PRO A 133 9.66 -8.25 10.03
C PRO A 133 10.41 -9.52 9.63
N TYR A 134 10.07 -10.07 8.47
CA TYR A 134 10.71 -11.27 7.93
C TYR A 134 11.23 -11.00 6.52
N SER A 135 12.36 -11.61 6.18
CA SER A 135 12.94 -11.50 4.84
C SER A 135 12.11 -12.31 3.82
N PRO A 136 11.61 -11.71 2.73
CA PRO A 136 10.89 -12.44 1.70
C PRO A 136 11.74 -13.51 0.99
N ALA A 137 13.06 -13.33 0.97
CA ALA A 137 13.98 -14.24 0.28
C ALA A 137 14.36 -15.47 1.13
N THR A 138 14.39 -15.34 2.45
CA THR A 138 14.93 -16.38 3.36
C THR A 138 13.94 -16.85 4.41
N GLY A 139 12.87 -16.09 4.68
CA GLY A 139 11.90 -16.38 5.73
C GLY A 139 12.42 -16.16 7.16
N LEU A 140 13.64 -15.64 7.33
CA LEU A 140 14.25 -15.38 8.63
C LEU A 140 13.82 -14.01 9.17
N PRO A 141 13.71 -13.85 10.51
CA PRO A 141 13.39 -12.56 11.13
C PRO A 141 14.50 -11.55 10.83
N ILE A 142 14.09 -10.31 10.62
CA ILE A 142 14.96 -9.16 10.45
C ILE A 142 14.95 -8.39 11.78
N GLU A 143 16.11 -8.21 12.37
CA GLU A 143 16.27 -7.47 13.62
C GLU A 143 17.19 -6.29 13.37
N SER A 144 16.80 -5.10 13.84
CA SER A 144 17.74 -4.02 14.08
C SER A 144 18.29 -4.18 15.49
N GLN A 145 19.59 -3.97 15.64
CA GLN A 145 20.27 -4.07 16.93
C GLN A 145 20.99 -2.75 17.19
N THR A 146 20.98 -2.29 18.44
CA THR A 146 21.83 -1.17 18.85
C THR A 146 23.28 -1.65 19.00
N VAL A 147 24.25 -0.73 18.89
CA VAL A 147 25.67 -1.07 19.09
C VAL A 147 25.88 -1.77 20.45
N SER A 148 25.22 -1.30 21.51
CA SER A 148 25.28 -1.94 22.82
C SER A 148 24.79 -3.39 22.80
N GLN A 149 23.67 -3.68 22.12
CA GLN A 149 23.17 -5.05 21.98
C GLN A 149 24.12 -5.94 21.17
N MET A 150 24.78 -5.39 20.13
CA MET A 150 25.79 -6.11 19.37
C MET A 150 27.01 -6.44 20.23
N VAL A 151 27.48 -5.47 21.03
CA VAL A 151 28.58 -5.63 21.99
C VAL A 151 28.25 -6.73 23.00
N ASP A 152 27.04 -6.71 23.59
CA ASP A 152 26.60 -7.71 24.55
C ASP A 152 26.54 -9.11 23.93
N ARG A 153 26.07 -9.21 22.69
CA ARG A 153 26.00 -10.48 21.94
C ARG A 153 27.39 -11.05 21.62
N VAL A 154 28.37 -10.20 21.30
CA VAL A 154 29.76 -10.64 21.11
C VAL A 154 30.39 -11.04 22.45
N LYS A 155 30.12 -10.33 23.54
CA LYS A 155 30.59 -10.69 24.89
C LYS A 155 30.01 -12.01 25.41
N ALA A 156 28.82 -12.39 24.94
CA ALA A 156 28.20 -13.67 25.27
C ALA A 156 28.82 -14.87 24.52
N MET A 157 29.71 -14.64 23.56
CA MET A 157 30.46 -15.71 22.88
C MET A 157 31.52 -16.32 23.83
N ALA A 158 32.03 -17.50 23.51
CA ALA A 158 32.97 -18.22 24.38
C ALA A 158 34.23 -17.38 24.67
N ASP A 159 34.61 -17.32 25.95
CA ASP A 159 35.79 -16.56 26.41
C ASP A 159 37.07 -17.08 25.71
N GLY A 160 37.92 -16.16 25.28
CA GLY A 160 39.12 -16.47 24.50
C GLY A 160 38.90 -16.70 23.00
N SER A 161 37.66 -16.64 22.49
CA SER A 161 37.38 -16.74 21.05
C SER A 161 38.07 -15.61 20.28
N ARG A 162 38.75 -15.95 19.19
CA ARG A 162 39.39 -14.98 18.29
C ARG A 162 38.42 -14.62 17.17
N LEU A 163 38.05 -13.36 17.06
CA LEU A 163 37.11 -12.89 16.04
C LEU A 163 37.76 -11.85 15.11
N TYR A 164 37.49 -11.97 13.82
CA TYR A 164 37.65 -10.91 12.85
C TYR A 164 36.36 -10.11 12.79
N LEU A 165 36.40 -8.85 13.25
CA LEU A 165 35.30 -7.92 13.06
C LEU A 165 35.48 -7.25 11.70
N MET A 166 34.46 -7.36 10.85
CA MET A 166 34.53 -6.97 9.45
C MET A 166 33.33 -6.15 9.01
N ALA A 167 33.54 -5.30 8.01
CA ALA A 167 32.53 -4.53 7.32
C ALA A 167 32.28 -5.12 5.91
N PRO A 168 31.10 -5.71 5.64
CA PRO A 168 30.79 -6.33 4.34
C PRO A 168 30.41 -5.27 3.28
N ILE A 169 31.40 -4.60 2.71
CA ILE A 169 31.22 -3.46 1.79
C ILE A 169 30.65 -3.88 0.42
N VAL A 170 30.92 -5.11 -0.03
CA VAL A 170 30.42 -5.64 -1.30
C VAL A 170 29.88 -7.04 -1.06
N ARG A 171 28.66 -7.30 -1.55
CA ARG A 171 27.93 -8.57 -1.33
C ARG A 171 27.27 -9.04 -2.62
N GLY A 172 27.82 -10.08 -3.25
CA GLY A 172 27.25 -10.73 -4.43
C GLY A 172 27.03 -9.79 -5.62
N ARG A 173 27.82 -8.72 -5.73
CA ARG A 173 27.72 -7.70 -6.79
C ARG A 173 28.83 -7.86 -7.80
N LYS A 174 28.54 -7.51 -9.05
CA LYS A 174 29.52 -7.58 -10.15
C LYS A 174 30.33 -6.29 -10.22
N GLY A 175 31.66 -6.40 -10.30
CA GLY A 175 32.54 -5.23 -10.37
C GLY A 175 34.01 -5.57 -10.17
N GLU A 176 34.89 -4.63 -10.50
CA GLU A 176 36.35 -4.77 -10.31
C GLU A 176 36.85 -4.17 -8.98
N TYR A 177 36.05 -3.33 -8.32
CA TYR A 177 36.24 -2.73 -6.99
C TYR A 177 37.62 -2.11 -6.68
N ARG A 178 38.42 -1.76 -7.69
CA ARG A 178 39.78 -1.19 -7.52
C ARG A 178 39.79 0.15 -6.80
N LYS A 179 38.80 1.01 -7.06
CA LYS A 179 38.72 2.35 -6.45
C LYS A 179 38.41 2.23 -4.97
N GLU A 180 37.46 1.37 -4.64
CA GLU A 180 37.00 1.07 -3.29
C GLU A 180 38.15 0.51 -2.43
N LEU A 181 38.93 -0.44 -2.96
CA LEU A 181 40.13 -0.96 -2.29
C LEU A 181 41.19 0.13 -2.05
N GLN A 182 41.43 1.02 -3.02
CA GLN A 182 42.36 2.14 -2.85
C GLN A 182 41.87 3.16 -1.81
N GLU A 183 40.58 3.44 -1.76
CA GLU A 183 39.99 4.33 -0.75
C GLU A 183 40.12 3.76 0.66
N LEU A 184 39.90 2.46 0.83
CA LEU A 184 40.12 1.77 2.11
C LEU A 184 41.58 1.82 2.54
N GLN A 185 42.52 1.64 1.60
CA GLN A 185 43.94 1.76 1.88
C GLN A 185 44.30 3.18 2.36
N LYS A 186 43.76 4.21 1.71
CA LYS A 186 43.96 5.63 2.12
C LYS A 186 43.38 5.92 3.50
N LYS A 187 42.30 5.24 3.88
CA LYS A 187 41.69 5.30 5.22
C LYS A 187 42.47 4.51 6.28
N GLY A 188 43.53 3.78 5.89
CA GLY A 188 44.43 3.07 6.80
C GLY A 188 44.08 1.60 7.05
N PHE A 189 43.07 1.04 6.37
CA PHE A 189 42.79 -0.39 6.45
C PHE A 189 43.89 -1.20 5.77
N GLN A 190 44.25 -2.34 6.36
CA GLN A 190 45.36 -3.17 5.87
C GLN A 190 44.90 -4.49 5.25
N ARG A 191 43.76 -5.03 5.69
CA ARG A 191 43.31 -6.37 5.33
C ARG A 191 41.87 -6.37 4.82
N VAL A 192 41.65 -7.19 3.81
CA VAL A 192 40.34 -7.46 3.21
C VAL A 192 40.19 -8.95 3.01
N LYS A 193 38.95 -9.44 3.11
CA LYS A 193 38.58 -10.79 2.75
C LYS A 193 37.79 -10.71 1.45
N VAL A 194 38.33 -11.30 0.39
CA VAL A 194 37.75 -11.28 -0.95
C VAL A 194 37.40 -12.71 -1.35
N ASP A 195 36.14 -12.95 -1.69
CA ASP A 195 35.59 -14.26 -2.07
C ASP A 195 36.01 -15.39 -1.10
N GLY A 196 35.96 -15.09 0.21
CA GLY A 196 36.27 -16.04 1.28
C GLY A 196 37.75 -16.13 1.67
N LYS A 197 38.68 -15.46 0.97
CA LYS A 197 40.12 -15.50 1.27
C LYS A 197 40.63 -14.17 1.79
N LEU A 198 41.43 -14.20 2.86
CA LEU A 198 42.06 -13.02 3.45
C LEU A 198 43.30 -12.60 2.65
N TYR A 199 43.36 -11.31 2.35
CA TYR A 199 44.47 -10.65 1.65
C TYR A 199 44.88 -9.38 2.40
N GLU A 200 46.15 -9.00 2.28
CA GLU A 200 46.52 -7.60 2.50
C GLU A 200 46.00 -6.77 1.31
N ILE A 201 45.54 -5.55 1.55
CA ILE A 201 44.90 -4.73 0.50
C ILE A 201 45.84 -4.50 -0.70
N THR A 202 47.14 -4.42 -0.46
CA THR A 202 48.18 -4.30 -1.50
C THR A 202 48.33 -5.55 -2.36
N GLU A 203 48.00 -6.71 -1.83
CA GLU A 203 48.14 -8.02 -2.46
C GLU A 203 46.79 -8.58 -2.93
N ALA A 204 45.71 -7.80 -2.81
CA ALA A 204 44.38 -8.22 -3.22
C ALA A 204 44.35 -8.49 -4.75
N PRO A 205 43.77 -9.63 -5.19
CA PRO A 205 43.74 -9.99 -6.60
C PRO A 205 42.91 -9.01 -7.42
N ALA A 206 43.25 -8.83 -8.69
CA ALA A 206 42.42 -8.06 -9.60
C ALA A 206 41.10 -8.81 -9.87
N LEU A 207 39.97 -8.17 -9.54
CA LEU A 207 38.63 -8.74 -9.70
C LEU A 207 38.07 -8.51 -11.10
N ASP A 208 37.31 -9.47 -11.61
CA ASP A 208 36.73 -9.43 -12.95
C ASP A 208 35.31 -8.89 -12.90
N LYS A 209 35.07 -7.79 -13.62
CA LYS A 209 33.78 -7.09 -13.73
C LYS A 209 32.60 -8.00 -14.15
N LYS A 210 32.84 -9.16 -14.77
CA LYS A 210 31.78 -10.08 -15.22
C LYS A 210 31.22 -10.96 -14.10
N TYR A 211 32.01 -11.23 -13.06
CA TYR A 211 31.65 -12.14 -11.98
C TYR A 211 31.18 -11.37 -10.75
N LYS A 212 30.43 -12.06 -9.88
CA LYS A 212 29.97 -11.53 -8.60
C LYS A 212 31.07 -11.75 -7.57
N HIS A 213 31.31 -10.75 -6.74
CA HIS A 213 32.32 -10.79 -5.69
C HIS A 213 31.73 -10.43 -4.32
N ASP A 214 32.34 -10.96 -3.27
CA ASP A 214 32.11 -10.60 -1.88
C ASP A 214 33.40 -9.99 -1.30
N ILE A 215 33.30 -8.80 -0.69
CA ILE A 215 34.44 -8.10 -0.10
C ILE A 215 34.07 -7.64 1.31
N ASP A 216 34.79 -8.19 2.29
CA ASP A 216 34.70 -7.80 3.69
C ASP A 216 36.00 -7.10 4.12
N VAL A 217 35.91 -5.89 4.67
CA VAL A 217 37.07 -5.17 5.20
C VAL A 217 37.29 -5.59 6.65
N VAL A 218 38.51 -5.95 7.03
CA VAL A 218 38.82 -6.26 8.43
C VAL A 218 39.02 -4.95 9.19
N VAL A 219 38.11 -4.68 10.14
CA VAL A 219 38.10 -3.46 10.96
C VAL A 219 38.91 -3.66 12.23
N ASP A 220 38.68 -4.75 12.96
CA ASP A 220 39.48 -5.10 14.14
C ASP A 220 39.66 -6.62 14.28
N ARG A 221 40.70 -7.00 15.01
CA ARG A 221 40.98 -8.36 15.47
C ARG A 221 40.83 -8.40 16.97
N ILE A 222 39.79 -9.06 17.43
CA ILE A 222 39.41 -9.09 18.84
C ILE A 222 39.59 -10.50 19.39
N VAL A 223 39.96 -10.57 20.67
CA VAL A 223 39.92 -11.81 21.45
C VAL A 223 38.88 -11.57 22.53
N VAL A 224 37.79 -12.32 22.54
CA VAL A 224 36.68 -12.10 23.49
C VAL A 224 37.20 -12.20 24.92
N ARG A 225 37.04 -11.12 25.69
CA ARG A 225 37.35 -10.99 27.11
C ARG A 225 36.35 -10.02 27.78
N PRO A 226 36.18 -10.07 29.11
CA PRO A 226 35.18 -9.24 29.82
C PRO A 226 35.40 -7.71 29.71
N ASP A 227 36.64 -7.26 29.50
CA ASP A 227 37.08 -5.86 29.58
C ASP A 227 36.99 -5.09 28.24
N LEU A 228 36.55 -5.73 27.14
CA LEU A 228 36.58 -5.16 25.79
C LEU A 228 35.51 -4.12 25.44
N GLY A 229 34.65 -3.71 26.39
CA GLY A 229 33.42 -2.96 26.13
C GLY A 229 33.58 -1.78 25.16
N ASN A 230 34.39 -0.78 25.51
CA ASN A 230 34.50 0.46 24.73
C ASN A 230 35.19 0.24 23.38
N ARG A 231 36.30 -0.50 23.34
CA ARG A 231 37.03 -0.79 22.09
C ARG A 231 36.15 -1.56 21.09
N LEU A 232 35.36 -2.52 21.59
CA LEU A 232 34.47 -3.31 20.75
C LEU A 232 33.34 -2.45 20.19
N ALA A 233 32.78 -1.54 20.98
CA ALA A 233 31.77 -0.58 20.52
C ALA A 233 32.32 0.30 19.38
N ASP A 234 33.49 0.92 19.56
CA ASP A 234 34.14 1.77 18.55
C ASP A 234 34.40 1.01 17.24
N SER A 235 34.82 -0.25 17.37
CA SER A 235 35.10 -1.11 16.21
C SER A 235 33.83 -1.53 15.48
N ILE A 236 32.74 -1.79 16.21
CA ILE A 236 31.42 -2.09 15.64
C ILE A 236 30.86 -0.85 14.94
N GLU A 237 30.94 0.33 15.55
CA GLU A 237 30.53 1.59 14.92
C GLU A 237 31.28 1.83 13.61
N THR A 238 32.61 1.68 13.63
CA THR A 238 33.44 1.79 12.42
C THR A 238 32.99 0.79 11.34
N ALA A 239 32.69 -0.46 11.71
CA ALA A 239 32.24 -1.47 10.75
C ALA A 239 30.86 -1.13 10.16
N LEU A 240 29.94 -0.67 11.00
CA LEU A 240 28.60 -0.25 10.59
C LEU A 240 28.66 0.97 9.65
N GLU A 241 29.50 1.96 9.94
CA GLU A 241 29.66 3.14 9.07
C GLU A 241 30.22 2.77 7.68
N LEU A 242 31.17 1.84 7.63
CA LEU A 242 31.80 1.41 6.37
C LEU A 242 30.85 0.59 5.47
N ALA A 243 29.95 -0.19 6.06
CA ALA A 243 29.06 -1.10 5.34
C ALA A 243 27.57 -0.76 5.48
N GLU A 244 27.25 0.53 5.60
CA GLU A 244 25.88 1.06 5.61
C GLU A 244 24.94 0.41 6.65
N GLY A 245 25.46 0.17 7.86
CA GLY A 245 24.71 -0.39 8.98
C GLY A 245 24.81 -1.91 9.11
N LEU A 246 25.86 -2.53 8.56
CA LEU A 246 26.15 -3.96 8.72
C LEU A 246 27.54 -4.19 9.30
N ALA A 247 27.66 -5.19 10.17
CA ALA A 247 28.93 -5.66 10.68
C ALA A 247 28.91 -7.19 10.74
N VAL A 248 30.07 -7.83 10.62
CA VAL A 248 30.20 -9.28 10.70
C VAL A 248 31.32 -9.62 11.68
N ALA A 249 31.03 -10.43 12.69
CA ALA A 249 32.06 -11.10 13.48
C ALA A 249 32.24 -12.51 12.95
N GLU A 250 33.45 -12.84 12.50
CA GLU A 250 33.81 -14.19 12.07
C GLU A 250 34.81 -14.80 13.04
N ASN A 251 34.54 -16.02 13.50
CA ASN A 251 35.48 -16.77 14.32
C ASN A 251 36.70 -17.20 13.50
N ALA A 252 37.90 -16.83 13.95
CA ALA A 252 39.15 -17.09 13.25
C ALA A 252 39.51 -18.59 13.17
N ASP A 253 39.01 -19.40 14.10
CA ASP A 253 39.31 -20.83 14.19
C ASP A 253 38.24 -21.67 13.47
N SER A 254 36.95 -21.36 13.67
CA SER A 254 35.84 -22.14 13.08
C SER A 254 35.32 -21.61 11.75
N GLY A 255 35.59 -20.33 11.42
CA GLY A 255 34.99 -19.63 10.27
C GLY A 255 33.49 -19.31 10.43
N GLU A 256 32.91 -19.55 11.60
CA GLU A 256 31.51 -19.26 11.88
C GLU A 256 31.26 -17.74 11.87
N ARG A 257 30.22 -17.30 11.13
CA ARG A 257 29.91 -15.88 10.93
C ARG A 257 28.65 -15.48 11.70
N THR A 258 28.79 -14.47 12.53
CA THR A 258 27.67 -13.76 13.17
C THR A 258 27.50 -12.39 12.51
N VAL A 259 26.34 -12.15 11.90
CA VAL A 259 26.03 -10.88 11.24
C VAL A 259 25.24 -10.00 12.20
N PHE A 260 25.61 -8.73 12.26
CA PHE A 260 24.93 -7.68 12.99
C PHE A 260 24.41 -6.64 12.02
N SER A 261 23.25 -6.05 12.31
CA SER A 261 22.76 -4.90 11.56
C SER A 261 22.16 -3.83 12.46
N ALA A 262 22.62 -2.59 12.25
CA ALA A 262 22.01 -1.40 12.86
C ALA A 262 20.77 -0.95 12.08
N ARG A 263 20.55 -1.51 10.88
CA ARG A 263 19.33 -1.32 10.08
C ARG A 263 18.53 -2.61 10.12
N PHE A 264 17.25 -2.56 9.74
CA PHE A 264 16.49 -3.79 9.54
C PHE A 264 16.96 -4.48 8.24
N ALA A 265 18.03 -5.27 8.33
CA ALA A 265 18.60 -6.00 7.20
C ALA A 265 18.59 -7.52 7.41
N CYS A 266 18.27 -8.26 6.35
CA CYS A 266 18.43 -9.69 6.31
C CYS A 266 19.94 -10.03 6.25
N PRO A 267 20.45 -10.86 7.18
CA PRO A 267 21.87 -11.18 7.26
C PRO A 267 22.38 -12.03 6.09
N VAL A 268 21.49 -12.74 5.38
CA VAL A 268 21.86 -13.69 4.31
C VAL A 268 21.66 -13.08 2.92
N SER A 269 20.49 -12.51 2.64
CA SER A 269 20.18 -11.97 1.31
C SER A 269 20.60 -10.52 1.13
N GLY A 270 20.93 -9.82 2.23
CA GLY A 270 21.18 -8.38 2.22
C GLY A 270 19.94 -7.53 1.95
N PHE A 271 18.75 -8.13 1.90
CA PHE A 271 17.48 -7.41 1.81
C PHE A 271 17.31 -6.50 3.02
N THR A 272 17.09 -5.20 2.79
CA THR A 272 16.88 -4.22 3.84
C THR A 272 15.47 -3.67 3.78
N ILE A 273 14.87 -3.42 4.93
CA ILE A 273 13.67 -2.59 5.04
C ILE A 273 14.03 -1.28 5.74
N GLU A 274 13.27 -0.23 5.42
CA GLU A 274 13.31 1.03 6.15
C GLU A 274 12.82 0.83 7.60
N GLU A 275 12.99 1.85 8.43
CA GLU A 275 12.47 1.83 9.81
C GLU A 275 10.97 1.51 9.79
N ILE A 276 10.56 0.56 10.65
CA ILE A 276 9.17 0.11 10.66
C ILE A 276 8.27 1.21 11.22
N GLU A 277 7.54 1.86 10.32
CA GLU A 277 6.57 2.89 10.66
C GLU A 277 5.14 2.50 10.23
N PRO A 278 4.09 3.02 10.88
CA PRO A 278 2.70 2.73 10.51
C PRO A 278 2.38 3.02 9.03
N ARG A 279 3.05 4.02 8.42
CA ARG A 279 2.84 4.37 7.00
C ARG A 279 3.29 3.28 6.01
N LEU A 280 4.25 2.43 6.40
CA LEU A 280 4.68 1.29 5.56
C LEU A 280 3.56 0.25 5.40
N PHE A 281 2.60 0.23 6.32
CA PHE A 281 1.43 -0.63 6.26
C PHE A 281 0.23 0.08 5.61
N SER A 282 0.38 1.29 5.08
CA SER A 282 -0.69 2.02 4.42
C SER A 282 -0.62 1.81 2.91
N PHE A 283 -1.61 1.10 2.34
CA PHE A 283 -1.76 1.00 0.88
C PHE A 283 -2.17 2.33 0.21
N ASN A 284 -2.52 3.34 1.00
CA ASN A 284 -2.78 4.72 0.53
C ASN A 284 -1.52 5.59 0.54
N ALA A 285 -0.43 5.15 1.16
CA ALA A 285 0.85 5.83 1.15
C ALA A 285 1.78 5.16 0.11
N PRO A 286 2.52 5.92 -0.72
CA PRO A 286 3.42 5.33 -1.72
C PRO A 286 4.43 4.33 -1.16
N GLN A 287 4.84 4.49 0.10
CA GLN A 287 5.81 3.61 0.76
C GLN A 287 5.23 2.23 1.12
N GLY A 288 3.93 2.14 1.41
CA GLY A 288 3.24 0.90 1.74
C GLY A 288 2.38 0.34 0.61
N ALA A 289 2.19 1.11 -0.46
CA ALA A 289 1.41 0.72 -1.62
C ALA A 289 2.18 -0.29 -2.49
N CYS A 290 1.48 -1.33 -2.93
CA CYS A 290 2.04 -2.28 -3.89
C CYS A 290 2.34 -1.55 -5.21
N PRO A 291 3.58 -1.58 -5.74
CA PRO A 291 3.96 -0.85 -6.95
C PRO A 291 3.30 -1.40 -8.22
N ALA A 292 2.86 -2.66 -8.20
CA ALA A 292 2.21 -3.28 -9.35
C ALA A 292 0.77 -2.79 -9.58
N CYS A 293 0.10 -2.30 -8.53
CA CYS A 293 -1.30 -1.85 -8.59
C CYS A 293 -1.54 -0.50 -7.90
N ASP A 294 -0.48 0.21 -7.52
CA ASP A 294 -0.54 1.48 -6.78
C ASP A 294 -1.47 1.42 -5.55
N GLY A 295 -1.37 0.31 -4.80
CA GLY A 295 -2.17 0.08 -3.59
C GLY A 295 -3.66 -0.22 -3.82
N LEU A 296 -4.12 -0.35 -5.07
CA LEU A 296 -5.53 -0.68 -5.37
C LEU A 296 -5.90 -2.13 -5.05
N GLY A 297 -4.91 -3.03 -5.02
CA GLY A 297 -5.13 -4.47 -4.80
C GLY A 297 -5.79 -5.20 -5.99
N VAL A 298 -6.21 -4.48 -7.03
CA VAL A 298 -6.83 -5.02 -8.24
C VAL A 298 -6.08 -4.59 -9.49
N LYS A 299 -6.15 -5.41 -10.53
CA LYS A 299 -5.70 -5.07 -11.89
C LYS A 299 -6.83 -5.33 -12.86
N MET A 300 -7.02 -4.40 -13.79
CA MET A 300 -7.93 -4.58 -14.91
C MET A 300 -7.24 -5.46 -15.95
N PHE A 301 -7.90 -6.53 -16.37
CA PHE A 301 -7.45 -7.40 -17.45
C PHE A 301 -8.65 -7.83 -18.28
N PHE A 302 -8.41 -8.27 -19.52
CA PHE A 302 -9.45 -8.84 -20.36
C PHE A 302 -9.65 -10.31 -20.00
N ASP A 303 -10.87 -10.64 -19.56
CA ASP A 303 -11.25 -12.01 -19.26
C ASP A 303 -11.71 -12.71 -20.56
N PRO A 304 -11.05 -13.80 -21.00
CA PRO A 304 -11.44 -14.55 -22.18
C PRO A 304 -12.90 -15.03 -22.17
N GLU A 305 -13.44 -15.37 -20.99
CA GLU A 305 -14.82 -15.83 -20.86
C GLU A 305 -15.82 -14.69 -21.07
N MET A 306 -15.42 -13.45 -20.75
CA MET A 306 -16.23 -12.26 -21.05
C MET A 306 -16.11 -11.83 -22.52
N VAL A 307 -14.99 -12.17 -23.18
CA VAL A 307 -14.81 -11.94 -24.63
C VAL A 307 -15.65 -12.92 -25.45
N VAL A 308 -15.79 -14.17 -24.98
CA VAL A 308 -16.61 -15.21 -25.59
C VAL A 308 -17.63 -15.75 -24.57
N PRO A 309 -18.74 -15.03 -24.34
CA PRO A 309 -19.71 -15.37 -23.30
C PRO A 309 -20.55 -16.61 -23.62
N ASP A 310 -20.73 -16.95 -24.91
CA ASP A 310 -21.40 -18.18 -25.35
C ASP A 310 -20.49 -18.98 -26.28
N ASP A 311 -19.93 -20.06 -25.76
CA ASP A 311 -18.99 -20.93 -26.48
C ASP A 311 -19.66 -21.85 -27.52
N ARG A 312 -20.99 -21.84 -27.58
CA ARG A 312 -21.79 -22.62 -28.54
C ARG A 312 -21.99 -21.88 -29.85
N LEU A 313 -21.83 -20.56 -29.86
CA LEU A 313 -21.88 -19.76 -31.07
C LEU A 313 -20.64 -20.03 -31.92
N SER A 314 -20.82 -20.00 -33.24
CA SER A 314 -19.72 -20.02 -34.17
C SER A 314 -19.09 -18.64 -34.37
N LEU A 315 -17.90 -18.58 -35.00
CA LEU A 315 -17.26 -17.30 -35.32
C LEU A 315 -18.15 -16.42 -36.21
N ALA A 316 -18.90 -17.03 -37.14
CA ALA A 316 -19.82 -16.31 -38.02
C ALA A 316 -21.07 -15.78 -37.29
N GLU A 317 -21.49 -16.44 -36.22
CA GLU A 317 -22.63 -16.04 -35.39
C GLU A 317 -22.24 -15.03 -34.30
N GLY A 318 -20.98 -14.59 -34.27
CA GLY A 318 -20.52 -13.57 -33.32
C GLY A 318 -20.07 -14.13 -31.97
N ALA A 319 -19.44 -15.30 -31.93
CA ALA A 319 -18.88 -15.84 -30.69
C ALA A 319 -17.93 -14.87 -29.97
N VAL A 320 -17.16 -14.06 -30.70
CA VAL A 320 -16.30 -13.01 -30.15
C VAL A 320 -17.12 -11.74 -29.96
N ALA A 321 -17.68 -11.56 -28.76
CA ALA A 321 -18.68 -10.53 -28.46
C ALA A 321 -18.22 -9.09 -28.77
N PRO A 322 -16.99 -8.66 -28.43
CA PRO A 322 -16.53 -7.30 -28.76
C PRO A 322 -16.47 -7.01 -30.27
N TRP A 323 -16.42 -8.04 -31.11
CA TRP A 323 -16.30 -7.92 -32.56
C TRP A 323 -17.63 -8.16 -33.29
N ALA A 324 -18.58 -8.84 -32.65
CA ALA A 324 -19.87 -9.20 -33.24
C ALA A 324 -20.73 -7.99 -33.62
N ASP A 325 -20.77 -6.95 -32.78
CA ASP A 325 -21.58 -5.75 -32.97
C ASP A 325 -20.83 -4.61 -33.71
N SER A 326 -19.62 -4.88 -34.21
CA SER A 326 -18.84 -3.86 -34.90
C SER A 326 -19.42 -3.57 -36.29
N SER A 327 -19.66 -2.30 -36.60
CA SER A 327 -20.26 -1.87 -37.87
C SER A 327 -19.34 -2.03 -39.09
N GLY A 328 -18.08 -2.43 -38.88
CA GLY A 328 -17.09 -2.64 -39.94
C GLY A 328 -16.88 -4.12 -40.26
N GLN A 329 -16.80 -4.44 -41.55
CA GLN A 329 -16.46 -5.79 -42.06
C GLN A 329 -15.05 -6.26 -41.65
N TYR A 330 -14.21 -5.35 -41.16
CA TYR A 330 -12.82 -5.59 -40.80
C TYR A 330 -12.61 -6.79 -39.88
N TYR A 331 -13.29 -6.83 -38.73
CA TYR A 331 -13.09 -7.90 -37.74
C TYR A 331 -13.58 -9.27 -38.24
N MET A 332 -14.69 -9.29 -38.99
CA MET A 332 -15.18 -10.51 -39.61
C MET A 332 -14.18 -11.05 -40.65
N GLN A 333 -13.63 -10.17 -41.50
CA GLN A 333 -12.59 -10.53 -42.47
C GLN A 333 -11.28 -10.99 -41.81
N THR A 334 -10.93 -10.42 -40.64
CA THR A 334 -9.81 -10.91 -39.82
C THR A 334 -10.07 -12.34 -39.34
N LEU A 335 -11.25 -12.62 -38.76
CA LEU A 335 -11.62 -13.97 -38.32
C LEU A 335 -11.65 -14.96 -39.48
N GLU A 336 -12.17 -14.57 -40.64
CA GLU A 336 -12.15 -15.39 -41.86
C GLU A 336 -10.73 -15.73 -42.30
N SER A 337 -9.83 -14.75 -42.26
CA SER A 337 -8.42 -14.94 -42.63
C SER A 337 -7.71 -15.91 -41.67
N ILE A 338 -7.96 -15.77 -40.35
CA ILE A 338 -7.44 -16.68 -39.33
C ILE A 338 -8.01 -18.09 -39.50
N ALA A 339 -9.33 -18.20 -39.73
CA ALA A 339 -10.00 -19.47 -39.95
C ALA A 339 -9.44 -20.20 -41.18
N LYS A 340 -9.24 -19.46 -42.28
CA LYS A 340 -8.63 -19.99 -43.51
C LYS A 340 -7.20 -20.48 -43.31
N HIS A 341 -6.38 -19.71 -42.57
CA HIS A 341 -4.99 -20.08 -42.27
C HIS A 341 -4.90 -21.39 -41.47
N TYR A 342 -5.70 -21.51 -40.42
CA TYR A 342 -5.76 -22.71 -39.58
C TYR A 342 -6.66 -23.83 -40.12
N LYS A 343 -7.25 -23.63 -41.31
CA LYS A 343 -8.13 -24.59 -42.00
C LYS A 343 -9.33 -25.01 -41.15
N VAL A 344 -9.90 -24.07 -40.40
CA VAL A 344 -11.16 -24.24 -39.65
C VAL A 344 -12.30 -23.53 -40.37
N LYS A 345 -13.55 -23.90 -40.05
CA LYS A 345 -14.74 -23.28 -40.63
C LYS A 345 -15.25 -22.17 -39.73
N MET A 346 -15.70 -21.06 -40.32
CA MET A 346 -16.35 -19.96 -39.59
C MET A 346 -17.64 -20.39 -38.89
N SER A 347 -18.31 -21.44 -39.37
CA SER A 347 -19.52 -22.02 -38.79
C SER A 347 -19.27 -23.03 -37.66
N MET A 348 -18.00 -23.28 -37.30
CA MET A 348 -17.68 -24.16 -36.18
C MET A 348 -17.94 -23.43 -34.85
N PRO A 349 -18.66 -24.03 -33.89
CA PRO A 349 -18.82 -23.47 -32.54
C PRO A 349 -17.47 -23.21 -31.88
N TRP A 350 -17.36 -22.14 -31.09
CA TRP A 350 -16.12 -21.76 -30.42
C TRP A 350 -15.50 -22.89 -29.58
N ARG A 351 -16.34 -23.63 -28.84
CA ARG A 351 -15.92 -24.79 -28.03
C ARG A 351 -15.29 -25.92 -28.84
N ASP A 352 -15.68 -26.05 -30.12
CA ASP A 352 -15.22 -27.10 -31.02
C ASP A 352 -13.95 -26.68 -31.80
N LEU A 353 -13.60 -25.39 -31.78
CA LEU A 353 -12.35 -24.90 -32.38
C LEU A 353 -11.13 -25.54 -31.67
N PRO A 354 -10.06 -25.89 -32.43
CA PRO A 354 -8.82 -26.34 -31.81
C PRO A 354 -8.26 -25.28 -30.86
N LYS A 355 -7.70 -25.72 -29.72
CA LYS A 355 -7.14 -24.81 -28.72
C LYS A 355 -6.16 -23.79 -29.32
N LYS A 356 -5.29 -24.21 -30.24
CA LYS A 356 -4.35 -23.32 -30.94
C LYS A 356 -5.06 -22.17 -31.67
N VAL A 357 -6.23 -22.39 -32.24
CA VAL A 357 -7.00 -21.35 -32.95
C VAL A 357 -7.66 -20.40 -31.97
N ARG A 358 -8.25 -20.93 -30.88
CA ARG A 358 -8.79 -20.08 -29.80
C ARG A 358 -7.71 -19.20 -29.18
N ASP A 359 -6.56 -19.79 -28.86
CA ASP A 359 -5.41 -19.07 -28.29
C ASP A 359 -4.88 -18.04 -29.29
N ALA A 360 -4.84 -18.36 -30.60
CA ALA A 360 -4.44 -17.40 -31.63
C ALA A 360 -5.40 -16.22 -31.74
N ILE A 361 -6.71 -16.45 -31.62
CA ILE A 361 -7.72 -15.38 -31.65
C ILE A 361 -7.65 -14.50 -30.40
N LEU A 362 -7.39 -15.08 -29.22
CA LEU A 362 -7.39 -14.33 -27.95
C LEU A 362 -6.06 -13.65 -27.61
N PHE A 363 -4.94 -14.26 -27.99
CA PHE A 363 -3.60 -13.87 -27.54
C PHE A 363 -2.59 -13.70 -28.69
N GLY A 364 -3.06 -13.84 -29.93
CA GLY A 364 -2.24 -13.71 -31.12
C GLY A 364 -1.54 -15.00 -31.55
N SER A 365 -1.00 -14.98 -32.77
CA SER A 365 -0.43 -16.16 -33.44
C SER A 365 1.00 -16.51 -33.00
N GLY A 366 1.54 -15.85 -31.97
CA GLY A 366 2.85 -16.16 -31.39
C GLY A 366 4.03 -16.01 -32.37
N GLY A 367 3.89 -15.18 -33.41
CA GLY A 367 4.90 -14.96 -34.45
C GLY A 367 4.64 -15.71 -35.77
N GLU A 368 3.64 -16.60 -35.82
CA GLU A 368 3.20 -17.23 -37.06
C GLU A 368 2.53 -16.19 -37.97
N ALA A 369 3.08 -15.93 -39.15
CA ALA A 369 2.54 -14.93 -40.05
C ALA A 369 1.23 -15.44 -40.71
N ILE A 370 0.17 -14.66 -40.56
CA ILE A 370 -1.15 -14.95 -41.13
C ILE A 370 -1.39 -13.99 -42.29
N ALA A 371 -1.78 -14.54 -43.44
CA ALA A 371 -2.21 -13.75 -44.59
C ALA A 371 -3.63 -13.22 -44.36
N MET A 372 -3.74 -11.96 -43.95
CA MET A 372 -5.01 -11.27 -43.74
C MET A 372 -5.40 -10.51 -45.00
N ARG A 373 -6.61 -10.80 -45.52
CA ARG A 373 -7.17 -10.13 -46.68
C ARG A 373 -8.31 -9.25 -46.24
N TYR A 374 -8.28 -7.98 -46.64
CA TYR A 374 -9.31 -7.00 -46.35
C TYR A 374 -9.91 -6.46 -47.65
N ASP A 375 -11.22 -6.27 -47.67
CA ASP A 375 -11.98 -5.71 -48.77
C ASP A 375 -13.04 -4.75 -48.24
N ASP A 376 -12.79 -3.45 -48.43
CA ASP A 376 -13.71 -2.38 -48.01
C ASP A 376 -14.66 -1.96 -49.16
N GLY A 377 -14.76 -2.77 -50.22
CA GLY A 377 -15.62 -2.54 -51.39
C GLY A 377 -15.04 -1.54 -52.41
N ILE A 378 -14.04 -0.73 -52.02
CA ILE A 378 -13.35 0.24 -52.89
C ILE A 378 -11.92 -0.21 -53.21
N ARG A 379 -11.24 -0.89 -52.27
CA ARG A 379 -9.88 -1.39 -52.42
C ARG A 379 -9.72 -2.70 -51.68
N GLN A 380 -9.01 -3.64 -52.31
CA GLN A 380 -8.56 -4.87 -51.68
C GLN A 380 -7.09 -4.76 -51.33
N TYR A 381 -6.72 -5.14 -50.11
CA TYR A 381 -5.32 -5.26 -49.72
C TYR A 381 -5.10 -6.54 -48.90
N GLN A 382 -3.91 -7.11 -49.06
CA GLN A 382 -3.48 -8.30 -48.34
C GLN A 382 -2.22 -7.97 -47.56
N THR A 383 -2.20 -8.28 -46.28
CA THR A 383 -1.04 -8.16 -45.42
C THR A 383 -0.68 -9.52 -44.85
N THR A 384 0.61 -9.83 -44.78
CA THR A 384 1.09 -11.07 -44.16
C THR A 384 1.95 -10.69 -42.98
N LYS A 385 1.39 -10.82 -41.78
CA LYS A 385 2.06 -10.48 -40.53
C LYS A 385 1.54 -11.35 -39.38
N PRO A 386 2.28 -11.47 -38.28
CA PRO A 386 1.76 -12.08 -37.07
C PRO A 386 0.49 -11.35 -36.61
N PHE A 387 -0.49 -12.12 -36.13
CA PHE A 387 -1.68 -11.58 -35.50
C PHE A 387 -1.40 -11.39 -34.01
N GLU A 388 -1.82 -10.26 -33.44
CA GLU A 388 -1.42 -9.86 -32.08
C GLU A 388 -2.44 -10.24 -30.99
N GLY A 389 -3.64 -10.69 -31.38
CA GLY A 389 -4.74 -10.99 -30.45
C GLY A 389 -5.78 -9.88 -30.43
#